data_AF-A0A7C6JWG5-F1
#
_entry.id   AF-A0A7C6JWG5-F1
#
_cell.length_a   1.000
_cell.length_b   1.000
_cell.length_c   1.000
_cell.angle_alpha   90.00
_cell.angle_beta   90.00
_cell.angle_gamma   90.00
#
_symmetry.space_group_name_H-M   'P 1'
#
loop_
_entity.id
_entity.type
_entity.pdbx_description
1 polymer ?
#
loop_
_entity_poly.entity_id
_entity_poly.type
_entity_poly.pdbx_seq_one_letter_code
_entity_poly.pdbx_strand_id
1 'polypeptide(L)'
;MIRSKLCGVAMASMIGCFSMSPISVVAAETNMETVTLSESNRENNQTSFDQIMKDASEKWNSLNDRQKAEVYSLMEKEMKTEVKLMDKLVDLGIMNKEDASMLKARMQERFDELKKNGEFPLSRPKRPKK
;
A
#
# COMPACT_ATOMS: atom_id res chain seq x y z
N MET A 1 -53.15 -31.49 -13.40
CA MET A 1 -52.76 -31.46 -14.83
C MET A 1 -51.47 -30.65 -14.94
N ILE A 2 -50.32 -31.33 -15.04
CA ILE A 2 -49.43 -31.44 -16.24
C ILE A 2 -48.67 -30.11 -16.47
N ARG A 3 -47.42 -29.95 -15.98
CA ARG A 3 -46.11 -30.44 -16.50
C ARG A 3 -45.42 -29.40 -17.40
N SER A 4 -44.38 -28.74 -16.88
CA SER A 4 -42.95 -28.89 -17.28
C SER A 4 -42.45 -27.61 -18.00
N LYS A 5 -41.17 -27.22 -18.10
CA LYS A 5 -39.87 -27.92 -18.06
C LYS A 5 -38.75 -27.00 -17.54
N LEU A 6 -37.89 -27.55 -16.68
CA LEU A 6 -36.46 -27.22 -16.62
C LEU A 6 -35.83 -27.43 -18.01
N CYS A 7 -34.98 -26.50 -18.45
CA CYS A 7 -33.95 -26.78 -19.44
C CYS A 7 -32.62 -26.28 -18.89
N GLY A 8 -31.90 -27.19 -18.24
CA GLY A 8 -30.45 -27.10 -18.15
C GLY A 8 -29.82 -27.58 -19.46
N VAL A 9 -28.71 -26.97 -19.85
CA VAL A 9 -27.72 -27.59 -20.72
C VAL A 9 -26.37 -27.36 -20.06
N ALA A 10 -25.82 -28.44 -19.53
CA ALA A 10 -24.42 -28.60 -19.20
C ALA A 10 -23.68 -29.18 -20.42
N MET A 11 -22.34 -29.16 -20.33
CA MET A 11 -21.34 -29.79 -21.22
C MET A 11 -20.90 -28.90 -22.40
N ALA A 12 -19.63 -28.84 -22.80
CA ALA A 12 -18.52 -29.75 -22.57
C ALA A 12 -17.17 -29.02 -22.62
N SER A 13 -16.28 -29.45 -21.75
CA SER A 13 -14.82 -29.36 -21.83
C SER A 13 -14.27 -29.90 -23.15
N MET A 14 -13.31 -29.20 -23.76
CA MET A 14 -12.29 -29.83 -24.60
C MET A 14 -10.90 -29.44 -24.14
N ILE A 15 -10.27 -30.44 -23.53
CA ILE A 15 -8.84 -30.60 -23.32
C ILE A 15 -8.19 -30.77 -24.70
N GLY A 16 -7.18 -29.96 -24.99
CA GLY A 16 -6.27 -30.15 -26.12
C GLY A 16 -4.84 -30.28 -25.62
N CYS A 17 -4.44 -31.48 -25.23
CA CYS A 17 -3.04 -31.85 -25.09
C CYS A 17 -2.54 -32.40 -26.43
N PHE A 18 -1.73 -31.63 -27.15
CA PHE A 18 -0.82 -32.10 -28.20
C PHE A 18 0.60 -31.79 -27.70
N SER A 19 1.29 -32.76 -27.10
CA SER A 19 2.22 -33.73 -27.75
C SER A 19 3.64 -33.18 -27.94
N MET A 20 4.59 -33.95 -27.42
CA MET A 20 6.02 -33.70 -27.17
C MET A 20 6.92 -33.22 -28.35
N SER A 21 7.83 -32.30 -28.01
CA SER A 21 9.29 -32.22 -28.36
C SER A 21 9.74 -31.69 -29.75
N PRO A 22 10.93 -31.03 -29.88
CA PRO A 22 12.15 -31.19 -29.07
C PRO A 22 12.63 -29.94 -28.31
N ILE A 23 13.35 -30.19 -27.21
CA ILE A 23 14.23 -29.21 -26.56
C ILE A 23 15.39 -28.95 -27.51
N SER A 24 15.37 -27.80 -28.19
CA SER A 24 16.56 -27.24 -28.83
C SER A 24 17.30 -26.42 -27.78
N VAL A 25 18.33 -27.00 -27.18
CA VAL A 25 19.37 -26.25 -26.48
C VAL A 25 20.06 -25.37 -27.53
N VAL A 26 19.70 -24.09 -27.57
CA VAL A 26 20.53 -23.04 -28.16
C VAL A 26 20.87 -22.09 -27.02
N ALA A 27 21.92 -22.45 -26.30
CA ALA A 27 22.72 -21.48 -25.57
C ALA A 27 23.49 -20.66 -26.61
N ALA A 28 22.94 -19.53 -27.02
CA ALA A 28 23.68 -18.45 -27.69
C ALA A 28 22.83 -17.18 -27.68
N GLU A 29 23.13 -16.32 -26.70
CA GLU A 29 23.22 -14.87 -26.85
C GLU A 29 22.15 -14.19 -27.72
N THR A 30 21.09 -13.70 -27.09
CA THR A 30 20.35 -12.54 -27.62
C THR A 30 20.27 -11.48 -26.53
N ASN A 31 21.06 -10.43 -26.71
CA ASN A 31 20.78 -9.10 -26.19
C ASN A 31 19.31 -8.76 -26.51
N MET A 32 18.41 -8.92 -25.55
CA MET A 32 17.08 -8.31 -25.60
C MET A 32 17.03 -7.17 -24.59
N GLU A 33 17.30 -5.99 -25.11
CA GLU A 33 16.87 -4.69 -24.60
C GLU A 33 15.43 -4.78 -24.07
N THR A 34 15.28 -4.97 -22.75
CA THR A 34 13.98 -4.88 -22.05
C THR A 34 14.11 -4.09 -20.74
N VAL A 35 15.12 -3.21 -20.65
CA VAL A 35 15.41 -2.38 -19.46
C VAL A 35 15.18 -0.88 -19.70
N THR A 36 14.43 -0.48 -20.73
CA THR A 36 14.23 0.95 -21.07
C THR A 36 12.83 1.51 -20.77
N LEU A 37 11.96 0.77 -20.07
CA LEU A 37 10.64 1.26 -19.63
C LEU A 37 10.52 1.53 -18.12
N SER A 38 11.52 1.17 -17.33
CA SER A 38 11.49 1.34 -15.86
C SER A 38 12.08 2.68 -15.39
N GLU A 39 13.01 3.26 -16.14
CA GLU A 39 13.74 4.46 -15.71
C GLU A 39 12.96 5.75 -16.00
N SER A 40 12.39 5.90 -17.20
CA SER A 40 11.61 7.11 -17.57
C SER A 40 10.31 7.26 -16.77
N ASN A 41 9.69 6.15 -16.38
CA ASN A 41 8.49 6.17 -15.55
C ASN A 41 8.79 6.49 -14.08
N ARG A 42 9.99 6.19 -13.57
CA ARG A 42 10.32 6.38 -12.16
C ARG A 42 10.62 7.83 -11.83
N GLU A 43 11.36 8.53 -12.68
CA GLU A 43 11.67 9.95 -12.50
C GLU A 43 10.43 10.84 -12.67
N ASN A 44 9.62 10.58 -13.70
CA ASN A 44 8.40 11.35 -13.95
C ASN A 44 7.31 11.13 -12.88
N ASN A 45 7.23 9.92 -12.31
CA ASN A 45 6.32 9.65 -11.19
C ASN A 45 6.80 10.23 -9.86
N GLN A 46 8.12 10.38 -9.68
CA GLN A 46 8.66 10.97 -8.46
C GLN A 46 8.42 12.49 -8.41
N THR A 47 8.65 13.19 -9.53
CA THR A 47 8.41 14.63 -9.63
C THR A 47 6.92 14.99 -9.49
N SER A 48 6.03 14.20 -10.08
CA SER A 48 4.57 14.40 -9.94
C SER A 48 4.08 14.15 -8.51
N PHE A 49 4.57 13.13 -7.82
CA PHE A 49 4.21 12.91 -6.41
C PHE A 49 4.69 14.04 -5.50
N ASP A 50 5.92 14.51 -5.69
CA ASP A 50 6.48 15.60 -4.88
C ASP A 50 5.70 16.91 -5.07
N GLN A 51 5.24 17.19 -6.29
CA GLN A 51 4.34 18.31 -6.58
C GLN A 51 2.99 18.15 -5.87
N ILE A 52 2.35 16.97 -5.96
CA ILE A 52 1.09 16.68 -5.26
C ILE A 52 1.22 16.89 -3.75
N MET A 53 2.32 16.44 -3.15
CA MET A 53 2.56 16.61 -1.71
C MET A 53 2.82 18.08 -1.34
N LYS A 54 3.54 18.82 -2.19
CA LYS A 54 3.77 20.25 -1.98
C LYS A 54 2.43 21.01 -2.01
N ASP A 55 1.61 20.78 -3.02
CA ASP A 55 0.29 21.40 -3.15
C ASP A 55 -0.62 21.04 -1.98
N ALA A 56 -0.60 19.78 -1.53
CA ALA A 56 -1.35 19.34 -0.35
C ALA A 56 -0.87 20.04 0.93
N SER A 57 0.45 20.23 1.09
CA SER A 57 1.02 20.96 2.22
C SER A 57 0.65 22.44 2.21
N GLU A 58 0.65 23.09 1.04
CA GLU A 58 0.20 24.48 0.91
C GLU A 58 -1.28 24.63 1.27
N LYS A 59 -2.14 23.73 0.78
CA LYS A 59 -3.57 23.69 1.15
C LYS A 59 -3.77 23.37 2.63
N TRP A 60 -2.95 22.50 3.21
CA TRP A 60 -2.98 22.22 4.64
C TRP A 60 -2.67 23.47 5.46
N ASN A 61 -1.66 24.24 5.05
CA ASN A 61 -1.25 25.44 5.76
C ASN A 61 -2.30 26.55 5.74
N SER A 62 -3.17 26.60 4.74
CA SER A 62 -4.28 27.56 4.66
C SER A 62 -5.49 27.19 5.51
N LEU A 63 -5.57 25.97 6.06
CA LEU A 63 -6.63 25.55 6.97
C LEU A 63 -6.49 26.25 8.32
N ASN A 64 -7.63 26.53 8.95
CA ASN A 64 -7.66 27.03 10.32
C ASN A 64 -7.43 25.90 11.35
N ASP A 65 -7.15 26.29 12.59
CA ASP A 65 -6.81 25.35 13.67
C ASP A 65 -7.92 24.34 13.97
N ARG A 66 -9.19 24.73 13.84
CA ARG A 66 -10.33 23.83 14.05
C ARG A 66 -10.34 22.72 12.99
N GLN A 67 -10.15 23.08 11.73
CA GLN A 67 -10.09 22.11 10.62
C GLN A 67 -8.89 21.16 10.78
N LYS A 68 -7.73 21.68 11.17
CA LYS A 68 -6.55 20.86 11.46
C LYS A 68 -6.78 19.91 12.65
N ALA A 69 -7.42 20.41 13.71
CA ALA A 69 -7.75 19.61 14.88
C ALA A 69 -8.73 18.47 14.57
N GLU A 70 -9.71 18.68 13.69
CA GLU A 70 -10.61 17.63 13.22
C GLU A 70 -9.84 16.50 12.52
N VAL A 71 -8.88 16.84 11.67
CA VAL A 71 -8.01 15.84 11.00
C VAL A 71 -7.12 15.11 12.00
N TYR A 72 -6.49 15.82 12.94
CA TYR A 72 -5.69 15.16 13.99
C TYR A 72 -6.52 14.24 14.88
N SER A 73 -7.80 14.55 15.12
CA SER A 73 -8.69 13.65 15.85
C SER A 73 -8.95 12.35 15.08
N LEU A 74 -9.06 12.40 13.76
CA LEU A 74 -9.19 11.19 12.93
C LEU A 74 -7.95 10.32 13.02
N MET A 75 -6.76 10.93 12.90
CA MET A 75 -5.50 10.20 13.07
C MET A 75 -5.35 9.56 14.44
N GLU A 76 -5.73 10.26 15.51
CA GLU A 76 -5.68 9.70 16.87
C GLU A 76 -6.59 8.48 17.02
N LYS A 77 -7.78 8.51 16.39
CA LYS A 77 -8.70 7.36 16.38
C LYS A 77 -8.14 6.19 15.59
N GLU A 78 -7.50 6.44 14.46
CA GLU A 78 -6.81 5.43 13.66
C GLU A 78 -5.68 4.79 14.46
N MET A 79 -4.78 5.59 15.05
CA MET A 79 -3.70 5.13 15.91
C MET A 79 -4.20 4.26 17.06
N LYS A 80 -5.28 4.67 17.75
CA LYS A 80 -5.89 3.87 18.83
C LYS A 80 -6.45 2.54 18.32
N THR A 81 -6.93 2.48 17.08
CA THR A 81 -7.42 1.24 16.47
C THR A 81 -6.26 0.30 16.15
N GLU A 82 -5.16 0.84 15.63
CA GLU A 82 -3.95 0.08 15.35
C GLU A 82 -3.27 -0.43 16.62
N VAL A 83 -3.24 0.36 17.70
CA VAL A 83 -2.81 -0.09 19.03
C VAL A 83 -3.60 -1.33 19.49
N LYS A 84 -4.94 -1.30 19.35
CA LYS A 84 -5.78 -2.46 19.70
C LYS A 84 -5.51 -3.68 18.82
N LEU A 85 -5.23 -3.46 17.53
CA LEU A 85 -4.82 -4.52 16.63
C LEU A 85 -3.49 -5.15 17.11
N MET A 86 -2.50 -4.34 17.46
CA MET A 86 -1.23 -4.82 18.00
C MET A 86 -1.40 -5.62 19.29
N ASP A 87 -2.24 -5.13 20.21
CA ASP A 87 -2.56 -5.87 21.45
C ASP A 87 -3.20 -7.22 21.12
N LYS A 88 -4.10 -7.28 20.13
CA LYS A 88 -4.69 -8.56 19.69
C LYS A 88 -3.66 -9.50 19.06
N LEU A 89 -2.69 -8.98 18.32
CA LEU A 89 -1.60 -9.79 17.74
C LEU A 89 -0.68 -10.35 18.83
N VAL A 90 -0.45 -9.58 19.90
CA VAL A 90 0.26 -10.04 21.10
C VAL A 90 -0.52 -11.16 21.80
N ASP A 91 -1.83 -10.98 22.00
CA ASP A 91 -2.69 -11.97 22.65
C ASP A 91 -2.72 -13.30 21.87
N LEU A 92 -2.63 -13.24 20.55
CA LEU A 92 -2.59 -14.41 19.66
C LEU A 92 -1.18 -15.03 19.56
N GLY A 93 -0.17 -14.43 20.19
CA GLY A 93 1.22 -14.88 20.10
C GLY A 93 1.87 -14.66 18.73
N ILE A 94 1.27 -13.83 17.88
CA ILE A 94 1.80 -13.49 16.54
C ILE A 94 2.88 -12.40 16.65
N MET A 95 2.77 -11.52 17.66
CA MET A 95 3.71 -10.43 17.92
C MET A 95 4.22 -10.49 19.36
N ASN A 96 5.50 -10.18 19.56
CA ASN A 96 6.07 -10.10 20.91
C ASN A 96 5.61 -8.80 21.60
N LYS A 97 5.53 -8.85 22.94
CA LYS A 97 5.10 -7.69 23.75
C LYS A 97 6.05 -6.50 23.59
N GLU A 98 7.34 -6.78 23.53
CA GLU A 98 8.41 -5.79 23.42
C GLU A 98 8.34 -5.07 22.07
N ASP A 99 8.16 -5.83 20.98
CA ASP A 99 8.01 -5.30 19.63
C ASP A 99 6.75 -4.44 19.51
N ALA A 100 5.62 -4.94 20.02
CA ALA A 100 4.38 -4.17 20.06
C ALA A 100 4.53 -2.88 20.87
N SER A 101 5.19 -2.92 22.02
CA SER A 101 5.43 -1.75 22.87
C SER A 101 6.29 -0.71 22.16
N MET A 102 7.36 -1.13 21.50
CA MET A 102 8.22 -0.25 20.71
C MET A 102 7.46 0.40 19.56
N LEU A 103 6.65 -0.35 18.82
CA LEU A 103 5.85 0.17 17.72
C LEU A 103 4.82 1.19 18.21
N LYS A 104 4.08 0.87 19.28
CA LYS A 104 3.12 1.79 19.90
C LYS A 104 3.77 3.10 20.34
N ALA A 105 4.95 3.02 20.96
CA ALA A 105 5.71 4.19 21.38
C ALA A 105 6.11 5.08 20.19
N ARG A 106 6.65 4.49 19.12
CA ARG A 106 7.02 5.23 17.89
C ARG A 106 5.83 5.88 17.20
N MET A 107 4.69 5.21 17.18
CA MET A 107 3.46 5.77 16.63
C MET A 107 3.01 7.00 17.40
N GLN A 108 3.02 6.92 18.73
CA GLN A 108 2.65 8.02 19.61
C GLN A 108 3.61 9.20 19.44
N GLU A 109 4.92 8.94 19.49
CA GLU A 109 5.96 9.96 19.29
C GLU A 109 5.78 10.69 17.95
N ARG A 110 5.61 9.94 16.85
CA ARG A 110 5.39 10.53 15.53
C ARG A 110 4.12 11.37 15.48
N PHE A 111 3.03 10.92 16.10
CA PHE A 111 1.78 11.68 16.14
C PHE A 111 1.95 12.98 16.93
N ASP A 112 2.63 12.93 18.06
CA ASP A 112 2.87 14.10 18.92
C ASP A 112 3.78 15.13 18.23
N GLU A 113 4.85 14.69 17.56
CA GLU A 113 5.70 15.55 16.74
C GLU A 113 4.91 16.21 15.61
N LEU A 114 4.12 15.43 14.88
CA LEU A 114 3.33 15.91 13.76
C LEU A 114 2.30 16.96 14.18
N LYS A 115 1.59 16.70 15.30
CA LYS A 115 0.62 17.64 15.87
C LYS A 115 1.29 18.90 16.41
N LYS A 116 2.45 18.75 17.09
CA LYS A 116 3.23 19.88 17.62
C LYS A 116 3.74 20.80 16.52
N ASN A 117 4.21 20.23 15.41
CA ASN A 117 4.74 21.00 14.29
C ASN A 117 3.63 21.54 13.37
N GLY A 118 2.37 21.13 13.58
CA GLY A 118 1.26 21.50 12.69
C GLY A 118 1.43 20.93 11.28
N GLU A 119 2.16 19.83 11.13
CA GLU A 119 2.53 19.26 9.83
C GLU A 119 1.39 18.49 9.17
N PHE A 120 1.46 18.40 7.84
CA PHE A 120 0.53 17.62 7.05
C PHE A 120 0.71 16.11 7.34
N PRO A 121 -0.35 15.39 7.75
CA PRO A 121 -0.31 13.97 8.14
C PRO A 121 0.37 12.98 7.19
N LEU A 122 0.22 13.20 5.88
CA LEU A 122 0.67 12.26 4.84
C LEU A 122 1.98 12.70 4.19
N SER A 123 2.69 13.66 4.79
CA SER A 123 4.01 14.06 4.34
C SER A 123 4.97 12.87 4.42
N ARG A 124 5.80 12.69 3.38
CA ARG A 124 6.87 11.70 3.44
C ARG A 124 7.99 12.24 4.34
N PRO A 125 8.54 11.41 5.25
CA PRO A 125 9.73 11.80 5.99
C PRO A 125 10.86 12.10 5.00
N LYS A 126 11.47 13.28 5.11
CA LYS A 126 12.63 13.63 4.29
C LYS A 126 13.77 12.67 4.63
N ARG A 127 14.17 11.84 3.67
CA ARG A 127 15.38 11.02 3.82
C ARG A 127 16.58 11.99 3.97
N PRO A 128 17.47 11.78 4.95
CA PRO A 128 18.69 12.57 5.03
C PRO A 128 19.48 12.37 3.73
N LYS A 129 19.89 13.48 3.10
CA LYS A 129 20.84 13.43 1.99
C LYS A 129 22.18 12.99 2.58
N LYS A 130 22.68 11.83 2.15
CA LYS A 130 24.05 11.37 2.42
C LYS A 130 25.05 12.20 1.63
#